data_AF-A0A7K1T1S2-F1
#
_entry.id   AF-A0A7K1T1S2-F1
#
_cell.length_a   1.000
_cell.length_b   1.000
_cell.length_c   1.000
_cell.angle_alpha   90.00
_cell.angle_beta   90.00
_cell.angle_gamma   90.00
#
_symmetry.space_group_name_H-M   'P 1'
#
loop_
_entity.id
_entity.type
_entity.pdbx_description
1 polymer ?
#
loop_
_entity_poly.entity_id
_entity_poly.type
_entity_poly.pdbx_seq_one_letter_code
_entity_poly.pdbx_strand_id
1 'polypeptide(L)' 'MTPEDLNVSCCFCGQGLLYKDAAEVSVCLTSNIEEVQGLYAHTSCFDKALHESVPRLLDNLTNAE' A
#
# COMPACT_ATOMS: atom_id res chain seq x y z
N MET A 1 -15.47 -14.66 -9.70
CA MET A 1 -14.48 -13.58 -9.64
C MET A 1 -14.72 -12.86 -8.34
N THR A 2 -13.85 -13.09 -7.35
CA THR A 2 -13.90 -12.35 -6.09
C THR A 2 -13.09 -11.06 -6.25
N PRO A 3 -13.26 -10.05 -5.37
CA PRO A 3 -12.43 -8.86 -5.38
C PRO A 3 -10.92 -9.17 -5.29
N GLU A 4 -10.57 -10.31 -4.68
CA GLU A 4 -9.19 -10.79 -4.53
C GLU A 4 -8.52 -11.19 -5.85
N ASP A 5 -9.30 -11.54 -6.87
CA ASP A 5 -8.83 -11.88 -8.22
C ASP A 5 -8.61 -10.63 -9.09
N LEU A 6 -8.86 -9.43 -8.58
CA LEU A 6 -8.74 -8.19 -9.34
C LEU A 6 -7.27 -7.88 -9.59
N ASN A 7 -6.90 -7.67 -10.87
CA ASN A 7 -5.60 -7.10 -11.21
C ASN A 7 -5.62 -5.59 -10.94
N VAL A 8 -4.74 -5.16 -10.05
CA VAL A 8 -4.45 -3.75 -9.78
C VAL A 8 -3.07 -3.39 -10.34
N SER A 9 -2.74 -2.11 -10.38
CA SER A 9 -1.44 -1.62 -10.84
C SER A 9 -0.64 -1.07 -9.67
N CYS A 10 0.64 -1.44 -9.59
CA CYS A 10 1.54 -0.88 -8.60
C CYS A 10 1.81 0.60 -8.92
N CYS A 11 1.49 1.49 -7.99
CA CYS A 11 1.65 2.94 -8.14
C CYS A 11 3.11 3.40 -8.24
N PHE A 12 4.09 2.55 -7.95
CA PHE A 12 5.52 2.87 -8.05
C PHE A 12 6.17 2.37 -9.35
N CYS A 13 5.93 1.12 -9.75
CA CYS A 13 6.59 0.53 -10.93
C CYS A 13 5.68 0.35 -12.15
N GLY A 14 4.38 0.59 -12.00
CA GLY A 14 3.37 0.46 -13.07
C GLY A 14 3.04 -0.98 -13.49
N GLN A 15 3.68 -1.98 -12.89
CA GLN A 15 3.40 -3.39 -13.16
C GLN A 15 2.15 -3.86 -12.43
N GLY A 16 1.42 -4.79 -13.05
CA GLY A 16 0.21 -5.38 -12.49
C GLY A 16 0.49 -6.40 -11.39
N LEU A 17 -0.42 -6.50 -10.43
CA LEU A 17 -0.44 -7.49 -9.36
C LEU A 17 -1.88 -7.83 -8.97
N LEU A 18 -2.07 -8.98 -8.32
CA LEU A 18 -3.37 -9.33 -7.77
C LEU A 18 -3.65 -8.49 -6.52
N TYR A 19 -4.90 -8.07 -6.36
CA TYR A 19 -5.36 -7.25 -5.23
C TYR A 19 -5.02 -7.88 -3.88
N LYS A 20 -5.21 -9.21 -3.74
CA LYS A 20 -4.86 -9.95 -2.52
C LYS A 20 -3.38 -9.89 -2.12
N ASP A 21 -2.50 -9.62 -3.08
CA ASP A 21 -1.04 -9.57 -2.91
C ASP A 21 -0.54 -8.12 -2.84
N ALA A 22 -1.43 -7.14 -2.91
CA ALA A 22 -1.09 -5.72 -2.90
C ALA A 22 -1.04 -5.14 -1.48
N ALA A 23 -0.03 -4.30 -1.23
CA ALA A 23 -0.09 -3.33 -0.14
C ALA A 23 -1.00 -2.16 -0.55
N GLU A 24 -1.94 -1.78 0.31
CA GLU A 24 -2.82 -0.64 0.10
C GLU A 24 -2.28 0.60 0.82
N VAL A 25 -2.25 1.72 0.10
CA VAL A 25 -1.86 3.03 0.60
C VAL A 25 -3.04 3.98 0.43
N SER A 26 -3.69 4.34 1.53
CA SER A 26 -4.78 5.30 1.52
C SER A 26 -4.23 6.73 1.58
N VAL A 27 -4.51 7.53 0.55
CA VAL A 27 -4.09 8.93 0.46
C VAL A 27 -5.31 9.82 0.72
N CYS A 28 -5.17 10.71 1.70
CA CYS A 28 -6.13 11.77 2.00
C CYS A 28 -5.45 13.12 1.75
N LEU A 29 -5.97 13.89 0.79
CA LEU A 29 -5.46 15.23 0.50
C LEU A 29 -6.30 16.24 1.27
N THR A 30 -5.66 17.01 2.15
CA THR A 30 -6.32 17.94 3.10
C THR A 30 -7.00 19.14 2.46
N SER A 31 -7.04 19.24 1.12
CA SER A 31 -7.67 20.33 0.40
C SER A 31 -9.15 20.04 0.17
N ASN A 32 -9.98 20.14 1.21
CA ASN A 32 -11.46 20.15 1.13
C ASN A 32 -12.14 18.99 0.37
N ILE A 33 -11.43 17.89 0.11
CA ILE A 33 -11.95 16.73 -0.59
C ILE A 33 -12.02 15.61 0.45
N GLU A 34 -13.23 15.20 0.82
CA GLU A 34 -13.49 14.06 1.73
C GLU A 34 -13.15 12.69 1.09
N GLU A 35 -12.57 12.70 -0.10
CA GLU A 35 -12.30 11.49 -0.87
C GLU A 35 -10.94 10.91 -0.49
N VAL A 36 -10.98 9.76 0.19
CA VAL A 36 -9.82 8.91 0.40
C VAL A 36 -9.58 8.11 -0.87
N GLN A 37 -8.39 8.23 -1.44
CA GLN A 37 -7.98 7.44 -2.60
C GLN A 37 -7.12 6.26 -2.17
N GLY A 38 -7.53 5.05 -2.56
CA GLY A 38 -6.74 3.83 -2.37
C GLY A 38 -5.75 3.65 -3.52
N LEU A 39 -4.45 3.61 -3.21
CA LEU A 39 -3.38 3.23 -4.12
C LEU A 39 -2.87 1.84 -3.78
N TYR A 40 -2.44 1.07 -4.78
CA TYR A 40 -1.93 -0.29 -4.60
C TYR A 40 -0.45 -0.38 -4.97
N ALA A 41 0.30 -1.21 -4.26
CA ALA A 41 1.71 -1.41 -4.53
C ALA A 41 2.17 -2.85 -4.27
N HIS A 42 3.21 -3.28 -4.96
CA HIS A 42 4.02 -4.39 -4.48
C HIS A 42 4.62 -4.02 -3.13
N THR A 43 4.56 -4.90 -2.13
CA THR A 43 5.19 -4.69 -0.82
C THR A 43 6.67 -4.30 -0.95
N SER A 44 7.40 -4.96 -1.86
CA SER A 44 8.82 -4.65 -2.11
C SER A 44 9.08 -3.28 -2.73
N CYS A 45 8.14 -2.74 -3.51
CA CYS A 45 8.23 -1.39 -4.05
C CYS A 45 7.88 -0.36 -2.97
N PHE A 46 6.83 -0.64 -2.20
CA PHE A 46 6.43 0.19 -1.06
C PHE A 46 7.59 0.32 -0.06
N ASP A 47 8.20 -0.79 0.33
CA ASP A 47 9.29 -0.81 1.30
C ASP A 47 10.54 -0.03 0.85
N LYS A 48 10.83 -0.03 -0.45
CA LYS A 48 11.94 0.72 -1.06
C LYS A 48 11.64 2.21 -1.20
N ALA A 49 10.39 2.56 -1.48
CA ALA A 49 9.98 3.94 -1.68
C ALA A 49 9.76 4.68 -0.35
N LEU A 50 9.33 3.95 0.69
CA LEU A 50 9.03 4.52 1.99
C LEU A 50 10.33 4.83 2.75
N HIS A 51 10.45 6.06 3.23
CA HIS A 51 11.56 6.48 4.07
C HIS A 51 11.60 5.67 5.37
N GLU A 52 12.80 5.35 5.87
CA GLU A 52 13.01 4.53 7.08
C GLU A 52 12.37 5.11 8.34
N SER A 53 12.15 6.43 8.38
CA SER A 53 11.51 7.10 9.51
C SER A 53 9.99 6.93 9.57
N VAL A 54 9.38 6.35 8.54
CA VAL A 54 7.93 6.11 8.53
C VAL A 54 7.64 4.83 9.29
N PRO A 55 6.84 4.86 10.39
CA PRO A 55 6.57 3.68 11.19
C PRO A 55 5.85 2.60 10.38
N ARG A 56 6.36 1.35 10.43
CA ARG A 56 5.70 0.20 9.82
C ARG A 56 5.07 -0.64 10.94
N LEU A 57 3.83 -1.09 10.73
CA LEU A 57 3.12 -1.90 11.74
C LEU A 57 3.86 -3.20 12.08
N LEU A 58 4.62 -3.75 11.12
CA LEU A 58 5.46 -4.95 11.28
C LEU A 58 6.62 -4.75 12.26
N ASP A 59 7.17 -3.53 12.38
CA ASP A 59 8.29 -3.24 13.28
C ASP A 59 7.88 -3.29 14.77
N ASN A 60 6.57 -3.20 15.04
CA ASN A 60 6.00 -3.22 16.39
C ASN A 60 5.53 -4.62 16.83
N LEU A 61 5.45 -5.59 15.91
CA LEU A 61 5.06 -6.97 16.24
C LEU A 61 6.25 -7.86 16.60
N THR A 62 7.47 -7.51 16.17
CA THR A 62 8.70 -8.24 16.51
C THR A 62 9.33 -7.83 17.85
N ASN A 63 8.78 -6.79 18.51
CA ASN A 63 9.24 -6.32 19.82
C ASN A 63 8.26 -6.65 20.95
N ALA A 64 7.30 -7.56 20.69
CA ALA A 64 6.25 -7.97 21.62
C ALA A 64 6.47 -9.38 22.22
N GLU A 65 7.71 -9.87 22.23
CA GLU A 65 8.12 -11.12 22.91
C GLU A 65 8.95 -10.84 24.17
#